data_AF-R7ZUD6-F1
#
_entry.id   AF-R7ZUD6-F1
#
_cell.length_a   1.000
_cell.length_b   1.000
_cell.length_c   1.000
_cell.angle_alpha   90.00
_cell.angle_beta   90.00
_cell.angle_gamma   90.00
#
_symmetry.space_group_name_H-M   'P 1'
#
loop_
_entity.id
_entity.type
_entity.pdbx_description
1 polymer ?
#
loop_
_entity_poly.entity_id
_entity_poly.type
_entity_poly.pdbx_seq_one_letter_code
_entity_poly.pdbx_strand_id
1 'polypeptide(L)'
;MKFPSIFRVNQPHRFQITPRHYDPVKEEIQQRTERIKRELQQEGLIHPDEEDAETGIRYHGGSPIRGAFTQGSPIKRKPSSLFESTGMIRLIIMVLLIGGFGGYIYVGPDFLYYMLYLGVTVVAFFALFRLKSVTKK
;
A
#
# COMPACT_ATOMS: atom_id res chain seq x y z
N MET A 1 32.07 -1.16 11.68
CA MET A 1 31.55 -1.55 10.34
C MET A 1 30.23 -2.28 10.54
N LYS A 2 29.15 -1.94 9.83
CA LYS A 2 27.84 -2.60 9.97
C LYS A 2 27.84 -3.87 9.11
N PHE A 3 27.75 -5.04 9.74
CA PHE A 3 27.60 -6.31 9.01
C PHE A 3 26.20 -6.41 8.40
N PRO A 4 26.05 -6.85 7.14
CA PRO A 4 24.75 -7.06 6.52
C PRO A 4 24.02 -8.20 7.24
N SER A 5 22.81 -7.90 7.73
CA SER A 5 21.95 -8.86 8.43
C SER A 5 21.42 -9.91 7.46
N ILE A 6 21.88 -11.16 7.60
CA ILE A 6 21.43 -12.32 6.81
C ILE A 6 19.99 -12.73 7.21
N PHE A 7 19.55 -12.35 8.42
CA PHE A 7 18.20 -12.63 8.90
C PHE A 7 17.31 -11.39 8.81
N ARG A 8 16.11 -11.56 8.26
CA ARG A 8 15.09 -10.51 8.18
C ARG A 8 14.49 -10.31 9.57
N VAL A 9 15.05 -9.39 10.34
CA VAL A 9 14.44 -8.96 11.60
C VAL A 9 13.22 -8.11 11.27
N ASN A 10 12.05 -8.48 11.80
CA ASN A 10 10.83 -7.70 11.61
C ASN A 10 11.03 -6.33 12.26
N GLN A 11 11.08 -5.26 11.47
CA GLN A 11 11.19 -3.91 12.00
C GLN A 11 9.82 -3.51 12.57
N PRO A 12 9.73 -3.12 13.85
CA PRO A 12 8.46 -2.68 14.41
C PRO A 12 7.98 -1.46 13.62
N HIS A 13 6.74 -1.53 13.15
CA HIS A 13 6.13 -0.40 12.45
C HIS A 13 6.04 0.79 13.40
N ARG A 14 6.53 1.95 12.99
CA ARG A 14 6.39 3.17 13.79
C ARG A 14 4.91 3.50 13.89
N PHE A 15 4.37 3.51 15.10
CA PHE A 15 2.98 3.88 15.33
C PHE A 15 2.85 5.39 15.13
N GLN A 16 2.16 5.82 14.06
CA GLN A 16 1.72 7.21 13.89
C GLN A 16 0.47 7.43 14.75
N ILE A 17 0.64 7.40 16.07
CA ILE A 17 -0.44 7.76 16.99
C ILE A 17 -0.27 9.25 17.29
N THR A 18 -1.23 10.05 16.84
CA THR A 18 -1.33 11.44 17.30
C THR A 18 -1.88 11.42 18.73
N PRO A 19 -1.22 12.07 19.71
CA PRO A 19 -1.77 12.16 21.05
C PRO A 19 -3.15 12.81 20.97
N ARG A 20 -4.16 12.17 21.58
CA ARG A 20 -5.48 12.81 21.73
C ARG A 20 -5.29 13.96 22.72
N HIS A 21 -5.61 15.18 22.29
CA HIS A 21 -5.61 16.32 23.19
C HIS A 21 -6.82 16.19 24.12
N TYR A 22 -6.59 16.25 25.43
CA TYR A 22 -7.66 16.27 26.42
C TYR A 22 -8.42 17.58 26.30
N ASP A 23 -9.72 17.49 26.05
CA ASP A 23 -10.63 18.63 26.09
C ASP A 23 -11.57 18.44 27.28
N PRO A 24 -11.41 19.23 28.36
CA PRO A 24 -12.18 19.05 29.59
C PRO A 24 -13.68 19.14 29.34
N VAL A 25 -14.10 20.01 28.42
CA VAL A 25 -15.51 20.25 28.11
C VAL A 25 -16.11 19.02 27.41
N LYS A 26 -15.39 18.46 26.45
CA LYS A 26 -15.84 17.28 25.71
C LYS A 26 -16.01 16.06 26.62
N GLU A 27 -15.05 15.85 27.52
CA GLU A 27 -15.07 14.72 28.46
C GLU A 27 -16.19 14.86 29.49
N GLU A 28 -16.40 16.06 30.05
CA GLU A 28 -17.53 16.32 30.94
C GLU A 28 -18.88 16.10 30.25
N ILE A 29 -19.04 16.57 29.01
CA ILE A 29 -20.28 16.37 28.24
C ILE A 29 -20.51 14.88 28.01
N GLN A 30 -19.48 14.12 27.60
CA GLN A 30 -19.60 12.68 27.39
C GLN A 30 -20.04 11.95 28.67
N GLN A 31 -19.41 12.24 29.81
CA GLN A 31 -19.79 11.65 31.09
C GLN A 31 -21.23 11.98 31.49
N ARG A 32 -21.65 13.24 31.28
CA ARG A 32 -23.03 13.69 31.57
C ARG A 32 -24.03 12.99 30.64
N THR A 33 -23.75 12.92 29.35
CA THR A 33 -24.62 12.25 28.37
C THR A 33 -24.75 10.76 28.66
N GLU A 34 -23.66 10.08 29.01
CA GLU A 34 -23.69 8.67 29.41
C GLU A 34 -24.52 8.46 30.68
N ARG A 35 -24.39 9.33 31.66
CA ARG A 35 -25.19 9.27 32.89
C ARG A 35 -26.67 9.47 32.61
N ILE A 36 -27.03 10.50 31.85
CA ILE A 36 -28.42 10.78 31.47
C ILE A 36 -29.00 9.61 30.66
N LYS A 37 -28.23 9.05 29.73
CA LYS A 37 -28.64 7.87 28.96
C LYS A 37 -28.93 6.68 29.86
N ARG A 38 -28.12 6.45 30.90
CA ARG A 38 -28.36 5.37 31.90
C ARG A 38 -29.63 5.61 32.72
N GLU A 39 -29.85 6.84 33.18
CA GLU A 39 -31.03 7.20 33.95
C GLU A 39 -32.31 7.00 33.11
N LEU A 40 -32.31 7.47 31.85
CA LEU A 40 -33.44 7.29 30.93
C LEU A 40 -33.70 5.83 30.51
N GLN A 41 -32.65 5.00 30.44
CA GLN A 41 -32.78 3.56 30.22
C GLN A 41 -33.38 2.85 31.44
N GLN A 42 -33.01 3.26 32.66
CA GLN A 42 -33.58 2.70 33.90
C GLN A 42 -35.05 3.06 34.07
N GLU A 43 -35.43 4.27 33.69
CA GLU A 43 -36.82 4.73 33.69
C GLU A 43 -37.65 4.12 32.54
N GLY A 44 -37.01 3.42 31.59
CA GLY A 44 -37.68 2.73 30.49
C GLY A 44 -38.18 3.64 29.37
N LEU A 45 -37.80 4.92 29.37
CA LEU A 45 -38.19 5.89 28.32
C LEU A 45 -37.42 5.70 27.01
N ILE A 46 -36.23 5.10 27.06
CA ILE A 46 -35.41 4.78 25.90
C ILE A 46 -35.30 3.27 25.79
N HIS A 47 -35.81 2.71 24.69
CA HIS A 47 -35.54 1.31 24.35
C HIS A 47 -34.11 1.17 23.85
N PRO A 48 -33.37 0.12 24.24
CA PRO A 48 -32.05 -0.11 23.67
C PRO A 48 -32.21 -0.35 22.18
N ASP A 49 -31.63 0.53 21.37
CA ASP A 49 -31.54 0.35 19.91
C ASP A 49 -30.89 -1.02 19.62
N GLU A 50 -31.17 -1.65 18.48
CA GLU A 50 -30.63 -2.99 18.16
C GLU A 50 -29.09 -3.05 18.22
N GLU A 51 -28.42 -1.93 17.95
CA GLU A 51 -26.96 -1.75 18.11
C GLU A 51 -26.52 -1.67 19.59
N ASP A 52 -27.35 -1.10 20.45
CA ASP A 52 -27.14 -1.00 21.90
C ASP A 52 -27.59 -2.28 22.64
N ALA A 53 -28.51 -3.07 22.10
CA ALA A 53 -28.99 -4.32 22.68
C ALA A 53 -27.91 -5.43 22.62
N GLU A 54 -27.13 -5.48 21.54
CA GLU A 54 -25.99 -6.39 21.41
C GLU A 54 -24.83 -6.00 22.36
N THR A 55 -24.69 -4.71 22.61
CA THR A 55 -23.65 -4.15 23.50
C THR A 55 -24.09 -4.23 24.98
N GLY A 56 -25.39 -4.02 25.24
CA GLY A 56 -26.07 -3.89 26.54
C GLY A 56 -26.06 -5.15 27.40
N ILE A 57 -26.24 -6.34 26.79
CA ILE A 57 -26.29 -7.61 27.52
C ILE A 57 -24.91 -7.98 28.12
N ARG A 58 -23.82 -7.36 27.65
CA ARG A 58 -22.45 -7.64 28.14
C ARG A 58 -21.96 -6.69 29.23
N TYR A 59 -22.78 -5.74 29.70
CA TYR A 59 -22.40 -4.76 30.74
C TYR A 59 -22.64 -5.22 32.18
N HIS A 60 -23.17 -6.43 32.42
CA HIS A 60 -23.49 -6.89 33.79
C HIS A 60 -22.29 -7.48 34.57
N GLY A 61 -21.07 -7.51 34.03
CA GLY A 61 -19.92 -8.08 34.77
C GLY A 61 -18.55 -8.06 34.10
N GLY A 62 -18.35 -7.23 33.07
CA GLY A 62 -17.06 -7.14 32.37
C GLY A 62 -16.27 -5.92 32.80
N SER A 63 -15.00 -6.10 33.19
CA SER A 63 -14.10 -5.01 33.57
C SER A 63 -14.10 -3.86 32.53
N PRO A 64 -14.08 -2.58 32.95
CA PRO A 64 -14.07 -1.40 32.05
C PRO A 64 -12.90 -1.37 31.06
N ILE A 65 -11.88 -2.22 31.30
CA ILE A 65 -10.69 -2.38 30.47
C ILE A 65 -11.02 -2.93 29.08
N ARG A 66 -12.07 -3.76 28.92
CA ARG A 66 -12.35 -4.43 27.64
C ARG A 66 -12.86 -3.49 26.55
N GLY A 67 -13.54 -2.40 26.92
CA GLY A 67 -14.00 -1.36 26.00
C GLY A 67 -12.89 -0.41 25.54
N ALA A 68 -11.89 -0.15 26.38
CA ALA A 68 -10.77 0.73 26.05
C ALA A 68 -9.94 0.21 24.85
N PHE A 69 -9.89 -1.10 24.66
CA PHE A 69 -9.19 -1.73 23.53
C PHE A 69 -9.99 -1.73 22.23
N THR A 70 -11.32 -1.62 22.27
CA THR A 70 -12.16 -1.56 21.07
C THR A 70 -12.42 -0.12 20.62
N GLN A 71 -12.37 0.85 21.53
CA GLN A 71 -12.53 2.29 21.25
C GLN A 71 -11.21 3.00 20.84
N GLY A 72 -10.07 2.31 20.99
CA GLY A 72 -8.76 2.74 20.52
C GLY A 72 -8.73 2.78 19.00
N SER A 73 -9.09 3.95 18.45
CA SER A 73 -9.00 4.41 17.05
C SER A 73 -8.68 3.31 16.03
N PRO A 74 -9.55 3.04 15.03
CA PRO A 74 -9.18 2.15 13.93
C PRO A 74 -7.83 2.63 13.39
N ILE A 75 -6.83 1.76 13.49
CA ILE A 75 -5.49 2.00 12.93
C ILE A 75 -5.77 2.37 11.49
N LYS A 76 -5.69 3.68 11.18
CA LYS A 76 -5.96 4.20 9.84
C LYS A 76 -4.96 3.46 8.97
N ARG A 77 -5.45 2.48 8.21
CA ARG A 77 -4.63 1.75 7.24
C ARG A 77 -4.09 2.84 6.32
N LYS A 78 -2.80 3.15 6.46
CA LYS A 78 -2.12 4.09 5.58
C LYS A 78 -2.47 3.66 4.16
N PRO A 79 -2.87 4.59 3.26
CA PRO A 79 -3.15 4.21 1.89
C PRO A 79 -1.88 3.61 1.32
N SER A 80 -1.83 2.28 1.24
CA SER A 80 -0.71 1.56 0.65
C SER A 80 -0.75 1.90 -0.82
N SER A 81 0.16 2.77 -1.26
CA SER A 81 0.30 3.05 -2.68
C SER A 81 0.56 1.72 -3.40
N LEU A 82 0.03 1.56 -4.61
CA LEU A 82 0.16 0.31 -5.37
C LEU A 82 1.64 -0.09 -5.55
N PHE A 83 2.55 0.89 -5.51
CA PHE A 83 4.00 0.73 -5.57
C PHE A 83 4.70 0.42 -4.24
N GLU A 84 4.06 0.56 -3.07
CA GLU A 84 4.64 0.15 -1.78
C GLU A 84 4.53 -1.37 -1.56
N SER A 85 3.71 -2.08 -2.34
CA SER A 85 3.53 -3.52 -2.20
C SER A 85 4.65 -4.31 -2.88
N THR A 86 5.51 -4.95 -2.08
CA THR A 86 6.59 -5.82 -2.57
C THR A 86 6.08 -6.95 -3.47
N GLY A 87 4.85 -7.43 -3.21
CA GLY A 87 4.20 -8.44 -4.04
C GLY A 87 3.94 -7.97 -5.47
N MET A 88 3.43 -6.74 -5.66
CA MET A 88 3.18 -6.20 -7.00
C MET A 88 4.47 -5.96 -7.77
N ILE A 89 5.50 -5.41 -7.12
CA ILE A 89 6.82 -5.22 -7.75
C ILE A 89 7.39 -6.57 -8.23
N ARG A 90 7.31 -7.62 -7.41
CA ARG A 90 7.76 -8.96 -7.79
C ARG A 90 6.96 -9.53 -8.98
N LEU A 91 5.65 -9.33 -9.00
CA LEU A 91 4.80 -9.80 -10.10
C LEU A 91 5.15 -9.06 -11.41
N ILE A 92 5.31 -7.74 -11.36
CA ILE A 92 5.72 -6.94 -12.53
C ILE A 92 7.07 -7.42 -13.06
N ILE A 93 8.06 -7.61 -12.19
CA ILE A 93 9.39 -8.11 -12.57
C ILE A 93 9.26 -9.51 -13.19
N MET A 94 8.43 -10.39 -12.62
CA MET A 94 8.22 -11.75 -13.14
C MET A 94 7.59 -11.72 -14.54
N VAL A 95 6.55 -10.91 -14.75
CA VAL A 95 5.89 -10.76 -16.05
C VAL A 95 6.85 -10.17 -17.08
N LEU A 96 7.63 -9.17 -16.69
CA LEU A 96 8.63 -8.56 -17.56
C LEU A 96 9.74 -9.56 -17.94
N LEU A 97 10.21 -10.38 -16.99
CA LEU A 97 11.20 -11.41 -17.26
C LEU A 97 10.65 -12.51 -18.16
N ILE A 98 9.48 -13.06 -17.86
CA ILE A 98 8.89 -14.15 -18.66
C ILE A 98 8.53 -13.64 -20.05
N GLY A 99 7.84 -12.50 -20.13
CA GLY A 99 7.43 -11.90 -21.40
C GLY A 99 8.61 -11.40 -22.22
N GLY A 100 9.58 -10.75 -21.59
CA GLY A 100 10.78 -10.24 -22.24
C GLY A 100 11.71 -11.35 -22.69
N PHE A 101 11.98 -12.35 -21.84
CA PHE A 101 12.83 -13.50 -22.18
C PHE A 101 12.16 -14.40 -23.23
N GLY A 102 10.86 -14.67 -23.08
CA GLY A 102 10.09 -15.43 -24.07
C GLY A 102 10.01 -14.69 -25.41
N GLY A 103 9.73 -13.39 -25.39
CA GLY A 103 9.73 -12.54 -26.58
C GLY A 103 11.10 -12.47 -27.24
N TYR A 104 12.17 -12.42 -26.45
CA TYR A 104 13.54 -12.48 -26.95
C TYR A 104 13.85 -13.81 -27.62
N ILE A 105 13.48 -14.95 -27.04
CA ILE A 105 13.76 -16.25 -27.68
C ILE A 105 13.04 -16.39 -29.03
N TYR A 106 11.79 -15.92 -29.12
CA TYR A 106 10.97 -16.15 -30.30
C TYR A 106 11.19 -15.11 -31.41
N VAL A 107 11.33 -13.83 -31.05
CA VAL A 107 11.40 -12.70 -32.00
C VAL A 107 12.73 -11.96 -31.91
N GLY A 108 13.48 -12.13 -30.83
CA GLY A 108 14.71 -11.39 -30.55
C GLY A 108 15.80 -11.56 -31.63
N PRO A 109 16.19 -12.79 -32.00
CA PRO A 109 17.19 -13.01 -33.05
C PRO A 109 16.80 -12.32 -34.37
N ASP A 110 15.56 -12.52 -34.82
CA ASP A 110 15.08 -11.94 -36.07
C ASP A 110 15.11 -10.41 -36.02
N PHE A 111 14.65 -9.82 -34.92
CA PHE A 111 14.70 -8.39 -34.71
C PHE A 111 16.13 -7.84 -34.76
N LEU A 112 17.08 -8.52 -34.11
CA LEU A 112 18.49 -8.14 -34.13
C LEU A 112 19.08 -8.25 -35.54
N TYR A 113 18.74 -9.29 -36.30
CA TYR A 113 19.18 -9.43 -37.69
C TYR A 113 18.64 -8.31 -38.57
N TYR A 114 17.36 -7.95 -38.44
CA TYR A 114 16.79 -6.83 -39.20
C TYR A 114 17.46 -5.50 -38.87
N MET A 115 17.72 -5.23 -37.58
CA MET A 115 18.44 -4.03 -37.15
C MET A 115 19.86 -3.99 -37.70
N LEU A 116 20.58 -5.11 -37.67
CA LEU A 116 21.92 -5.21 -38.22
C LEU A 116 21.91 -5.00 -39.74
N TYR A 117 20.99 -5.66 -40.44
CA TYR A 117 20.87 -5.55 -41.88
C TYR A 117 20.61 -4.11 -42.30
N LEU A 118 19.66 -3.43 -41.64
CA LEU A 118 19.37 -2.00 -41.84
C LEU A 118 20.61 -1.13 -41.62
N GLY A 119 21.36 -1.37 -40.53
CA GLY A 119 22.60 -0.68 -40.24
C GLY A 119 23.65 -0.86 -41.34
N VAL A 120 23.84 -2.10 -41.83
CA VAL A 120 24.75 -2.40 -42.94
C VAL A 120 24.30 -1.70 -44.22
N THR A 121 22.99 -1.68 -44.55
CA THR A 121 22.51 -0.97 -45.74
C THR A 121 22.78 0.53 -45.65
N VAL A 122 22.55 1.15 -44.50
CA VAL A 122 22.81 2.58 -44.29
C VAL A 122 24.30 2.89 -44.41
N VAL A 123 25.16 2.07 -43.80
CA VAL A 123 26.62 2.24 -43.87
C VAL A 123 27.12 2.05 -45.31
N ALA A 124 26.65 1.01 -46.01
CA ALA A 124 27.00 0.75 -47.40
C ALA A 124 26.53 1.90 -48.31
N PHE A 125 25.31 2.40 -48.11
CA PHE A 125 24.79 3.55 -48.85
C PHE A 125 25.67 4.79 -48.61
N PHE A 126 25.99 5.10 -47.35
CA PHE A 126 26.85 6.24 -47.03
C PHE A 126 28.27 6.08 -47.59
N ALA A 127 28.84 4.88 -47.54
CA ALA A 127 30.15 4.58 -48.11
C ALA A 127 30.15 4.77 -49.64
N LEU A 128 29.13 4.30 -50.34
CA LEU A 128 28.98 4.51 -51.78
C LEU A 128 28.84 5.99 -52.15
N PHE A 129 28.06 6.76 -51.39
CA PHE A 129 27.96 8.21 -51.60
C PHE A 129 29.30 8.91 -51.36
N ARG A 130 30.05 8.49 -50.33
CA ARG A 130 31.38 9.02 -50.04
C ARG A 130 32.39 8.67 -51.14
N LEU A 131 32.42 7.44 -51.63
CA LEU A 131 33.29 7.02 -52.73
C LEU A 131 32.97 7.78 -54.03
N LYS A 132 31.69 7.94 -54.36
CA LYS A 132 31.25 8.68 -55.55
C LYS A 132 31.60 10.17 -55.48
N SER A 133 31.68 10.77 -54.29
CA SER A 133 32.11 12.17 -54.14
C SER A 133 33.62 12.36 -54.32
N VAL A 134 34.43 11.32 -54.07
CA VAL A 134 35.89 11.37 -54.22
C VAL A 134 36.30 11.21 -55.68
N THR A 135 35.61 10.37 -56.45
CA THR A 135 35.88 10.15 -57.89
C THR A 135 35.51 11.35 -58.80
N LYS A 136 34.80 12.36 -58.28
CA LYS A 136 34.38 13.55 -59.04
C LYS A 136 35.35 14.73 -58.96
N LYS A 137 36.55 14.53 -58.41
CA LYS A 137 37.66 15.48 -58.40
C LYS A 137 38.77 14.99 -59.33
#